data_AF-A0A2X0NFH1-F1
#
_entry.id   AF-A0A2X0NFH1-F1
#
_cell.length_a   1.000
_cell.length_b   1.000
_cell.length_c   1.000
_cell.angle_alpha   90.00
_cell.angle_beta   90.00
_cell.angle_gamma   90.00
#
_symmetry.space_group_name_H-M   'P 1'
#
loop_
_entity.id
_entity.type
_entity.pdbx_description
1 polymer ?
#
loop_
_entity_poly.entity_id
_entity_poly.type
_entity_poly.pdbx_seq_one_letter_code
_entity_poly.pdbx_strand_id
1 'polypeptide(L)'
;MWSEQKGHTKHLLSILLCLTLIHGGRAAYKSTDLLRAPRVPVQLYQHLRREEQAQIATAQLYSTAGDHSTLRFSTPVAPEYPAYTFDQRVSHFDDVPAPVENETFKQRYWFNAEHYKPGGPVFLLDGGETNGEDRFPFLRQGVLEILSKAHNGIGIILEHRYYGESFPVENLTTDSMRFLSTEMSLLDSKYFAQNVKLPGVYHFNNSLAPWIYCGGSYAGAKAAFARKLYPDVFWGAIASSAVTKAIAEFSEYYEPIRKSAPQQCINLLINHTNLIDQLLDLNNYAVTSSLKSLFGLPNVTMSDDFVNTLAAALGSWQGQNWDPAVGSREFDEFCDALTNAEVEVSSEVRDAHTGLKDGINRFGWSWPSPKAFAKLAKYAQYIRTNVASLCPAEMRQDECFGHEGVDLTGLEQSSWRSWTWQYCTEFGYFITVSSHPRRPLLDCTPFCDVFQAHSFLRPPSQSSPEASERLVSRRIDVKYTRAICQKAFPDGTVVRMPTWPNVEKINKWGGYKIRAPRLAFVDGSRDPWLYATPHSPHAKDRKDSLEEPFKMIEGGVHHWDQNGRPRSEPGPIRAIHSQEIEFVGHWLREWEERGRWRPE
;
A
#
# COMPACT_ATOMS: atom_id res chain seq x y z
N MET A 1 11.49 -21.59 -53.85
CA MET A 1 11.68 -21.87 -52.41
C MET A 1 11.91 -20.62 -51.52
N TRP A 2 11.94 -19.39 -52.04
CA TRP A 2 12.12 -18.15 -51.24
C TRP A 2 10.86 -17.25 -51.17
N SER A 3 9.70 -17.78 -51.56
CA SER A 3 8.40 -17.07 -51.51
C SER A 3 7.49 -17.60 -50.39
N GLU A 4 7.62 -18.88 -50.01
CA GLU A 4 6.73 -19.52 -49.02
C GLU A 4 7.12 -19.25 -47.55
N GLN A 5 8.37 -18.86 -47.26
CA GLN A 5 8.81 -18.56 -45.89
C GLN A 5 8.36 -17.19 -45.35
N LYS A 6 8.00 -16.24 -46.23
CA LYS A 6 7.49 -14.91 -45.82
C LYS A 6 6.02 -14.95 -45.37
N GLY A 7 5.25 -15.93 -45.83
CA GLY A 7 3.86 -16.13 -45.42
C GLY A 7 3.73 -16.72 -44.01
N HIS A 8 4.61 -17.66 -43.65
CA HIS A 8 4.59 -18.30 -42.33
C HIS A 8 5.08 -17.41 -41.17
N THR A 9 6.05 -16.53 -41.40
CA THR A 9 6.51 -15.58 -40.38
C THR A 9 5.46 -14.50 -40.06
N LYS A 10 4.71 -14.02 -41.06
CA LYS A 10 3.59 -13.09 -40.83
C LYS A 10 2.40 -13.75 -40.12
N HIS A 11 2.15 -15.03 -40.39
CA HIS A 11 1.11 -15.79 -39.66
C HIS A 11 1.50 -16.06 -38.21
N LEU A 12 2.75 -16.43 -37.92
CA LEU A 12 3.23 -16.62 -36.54
C LEU A 12 3.23 -15.32 -35.72
N LEU A 13 3.62 -14.18 -36.31
CA LEU A 13 3.53 -12.87 -35.65
C LEU A 13 2.08 -12.43 -35.41
N SER A 14 1.15 -12.74 -36.33
CA SER A 14 -0.28 -12.44 -36.14
C SER A 14 -0.94 -13.36 -35.11
N ILE A 15 -0.48 -14.61 -34.98
CA ILE A 15 -0.93 -15.56 -33.96
C ILE A 15 -0.37 -15.17 -32.58
N LEU A 16 0.88 -14.67 -32.49
CA LEU A 16 1.41 -14.11 -31.24
C LEU A 16 0.69 -12.81 -30.84
N LEU A 17 0.42 -11.91 -31.80
CA LEU A 17 -0.39 -10.70 -31.55
C LEU A 17 -1.80 -11.08 -31.08
N CYS A 18 -2.43 -12.08 -31.70
CA CYS A 18 -3.72 -12.61 -31.25
C CYS A 18 -3.63 -13.25 -29.87
N LEU A 19 -2.60 -14.03 -29.52
CA LEU A 19 -2.48 -14.62 -28.18
C LEU A 19 -2.27 -13.55 -27.10
N THR A 20 -1.62 -12.43 -27.41
CA THR A 20 -1.53 -11.27 -26.50
C THR A 20 -2.80 -10.40 -26.49
N LEU A 21 -3.63 -10.44 -27.54
CA LEU A 21 -4.85 -9.63 -27.69
C LEU A 21 -6.16 -10.40 -27.39
N ILE A 22 -6.12 -11.72 -27.22
CA ILE A 22 -7.30 -12.58 -26.92
C ILE A 22 -7.70 -12.50 -25.44
N HIS A 23 -6.90 -11.90 -24.55
CA HIS A 23 -7.35 -11.49 -23.22
C HIS A 23 -8.02 -10.10 -23.28
N GLY A 24 -9.11 -10.01 -24.03
CA GLY A 24 -9.94 -8.81 -24.09
C GLY A 24 -10.47 -8.42 -22.71
N GLY A 25 -9.99 -7.29 -22.19
CA GLY A 25 -10.83 -6.32 -21.47
C GLY A 25 -11.29 -6.64 -20.05
N ARG A 26 -10.43 -7.21 -19.19
CA ARG A 26 -10.60 -7.10 -17.73
C ARG A 26 -9.31 -6.59 -17.11
N ALA A 27 -9.39 -5.65 -16.17
CA ALA A 27 -8.22 -5.24 -15.39
C ALA A 27 -7.85 -6.43 -14.49
N ALA A 28 -6.70 -7.05 -14.78
CA ALA A 28 -6.19 -8.15 -13.98
C ALA A 28 -5.56 -7.60 -12.68
N TYR A 29 -5.69 -8.32 -11.57
CA TYR A 29 -4.99 -8.02 -10.32
C TYR A 29 -3.50 -7.80 -10.59
N LYS A 30 -2.96 -6.70 -10.07
CA LYS A 30 -1.54 -6.37 -10.16
C LYS A 30 -0.80 -6.93 -8.95
N SER A 31 0.51 -7.10 -9.08
CA SER A 31 1.39 -7.47 -7.98
C SER A 31 1.21 -6.52 -6.78
N THR A 32 1.01 -5.23 -7.02
CA THR A 32 0.80 -4.21 -5.96
C THR A 32 -0.50 -4.38 -5.19
N ASP A 33 -1.53 -5.02 -5.75
CA ASP A 33 -2.77 -5.28 -5.02
C ASP A 33 -2.57 -6.35 -3.95
N LEU A 34 -1.65 -7.30 -4.17
CA LEU A 34 -1.32 -8.34 -3.19
C LEU A 34 -0.57 -7.82 -1.97
N LEU A 35 0.12 -6.67 -2.08
CA LEU A 35 0.75 -6.00 -0.95
C LEU A 35 -0.27 -5.44 0.06
N ARG A 36 -1.54 -5.32 -0.35
CA ARG A 36 -2.65 -4.81 0.47
C ARG A 36 -3.50 -5.91 1.10
N ALA A 37 -3.13 -7.18 0.90
CA ALA A 37 -3.74 -8.29 1.60
C ALA A 37 -3.41 -8.21 3.11
N PRO A 38 -4.26 -8.74 4.02
CA PRO A 38 -3.97 -8.75 5.46
C PRO A 38 -2.61 -9.37 5.78
N ARG A 39 -2.23 -10.39 5.00
CA ARG A 39 -0.88 -10.93 4.96
C ARG A 39 -0.47 -11.16 3.50
N VAL A 40 0.71 -10.69 3.13
CA VAL A 40 1.21 -10.74 1.75
C VAL A 40 1.52 -12.19 1.32
N PRO A 41 0.93 -12.68 0.21
CA PRO A 41 1.30 -13.95 -0.41
C PRO A 41 2.60 -13.79 -1.23
N VAL A 42 3.76 -13.92 -0.58
CA VAL A 42 5.07 -13.50 -1.11
C VAL A 42 5.44 -14.15 -2.45
N GLN A 43 5.27 -15.45 -2.61
CA GLN A 43 5.63 -16.14 -3.87
C GLN A 43 4.73 -15.72 -5.03
N LEU A 44 3.42 -15.60 -4.79
CA LEU A 44 2.48 -15.11 -5.80
C LEU A 44 2.81 -13.66 -6.18
N TYR A 45 3.10 -12.81 -5.19
CA TYR A 45 3.57 -11.45 -5.42
C TYR A 45 4.80 -11.41 -6.33
N GLN A 46 5.83 -12.19 -6.03
CA GLN A 46 7.05 -12.26 -6.84
C GLN A 46 6.80 -12.78 -8.25
N HIS A 47 5.92 -13.78 -8.40
CA HIS A 47 5.55 -14.30 -9.71
C HIS A 47 4.92 -13.21 -10.57
N LEU A 48 3.84 -12.57 -10.09
CA LEU A 48 3.19 -11.48 -10.83
C LEU A 48 4.14 -10.33 -11.12
N ARG A 49 5.02 -9.99 -10.17
CA ARG A 49 5.99 -8.91 -10.37
C ARG A 49 6.97 -9.22 -11.50
N ARG A 50 7.45 -10.46 -11.61
CA ARG A 50 8.31 -10.90 -12.72
C ARG A 50 7.58 -10.88 -14.05
N GLU A 51 6.32 -11.29 -14.09
CA GLU A 51 5.50 -11.22 -15.30
C GLU A 51 5.30 -9.78 -15.77
N GLU A 52 4.94 -8.86 -14.86
CA GLU A 52 4.80 -7.43 -15.15
C GLU A 52 6.10 -6.84 -15.71
N GLN A 53 7.25 -7.16 -15.09
CA GLN A 53 8.56 -6.70 -15.56
C GLN A 53 8.90 -7.25 -16.95
N ALA A 54 8.61 -8.53 -17.21
CA ALA A 54 8.82 -9.15 -18.52
C ALA A 54 7.93 -8.52 -19.60
N GLN A 55 6.67 -8.19 -19.26
CA GLN A 55 5.76 -7.50 -20.16
C GLN A 55 6.26 -6.09 -20.52
N ILE A 56 6.75 -5.33 -19.53
CA ILE A 56 7.33 -4.00 -19.75
C ILE A 56 8.57 -4.08 -20.65
N ALA A 57 9.50 -5.00 -20.36
CA ALA A 57 10.71 -5.20 -21.16
C ALA A 57 10.36 -5.58 -22.61
N THR A 58 9.35 -6.43 -22.79
CA THR A 58 8.86 -6.85 -24.11
C THR A 58 8.23 -5.68 -24.86
N ALA A 59 7.39 -4.87 -24.20
CA ALA A 59 6.77 -3.69 -24.79
C ALA A 59 7.81 -2.65 -25.24
N GLN A 60 8.87 -2.45 -24.45
CA GLN A 60 9.99 -1.59 -24.82
C GLN A 60 10.72 -2.08 -26.07
N LEU A 61 10.96 -3.39 -26.20
CA LEU A 61 11.57 -3.97 -27.41
C LEU A 61 10.69 -3.73 -28.65
N TYR A 62 9.37 -3.97 -28.56
CA TYR A 62 8.46 -3.78 -29.70
C TYR A 62 8.25 -2.32 -30.09
N SER A 63 8.21 -1.39 -29.13
CA SER A 63 8.14 0.05 -29.42
C SER A 63 9.35 0.52 -30.25
N THR A 64 10.49 -0.15 -30.14
CA THR A 64 11.69 0.19 -30.94
C THR A 64 11.75 -0.47 -32.32
N ALA A 65 10.90 -1.46 -32.60
CA ALA A 65 10.88 -2.21 -33.86
C ALA A 65 9.89 -1.64 -34.91
N GLY A 66 9.08 -0.64 -34.55
CA GLY A 66 8.02 -0.06 -35.38
C GLY A 66 8.49 0.88 -36.50
N ASP A 67 9.79 1.20 -36.60
CA ASP A 67 10.32 2.14 -37.59
C ASP A 67 11.37 1.48 -38.52
N HIS A 68 10.91 1.09 -39.71
CA HIS A 68 11.63 0.68 -40.94
C HIS A 68 12.83 -0.30 -40.91
N SER A 69 12.59 -1.50 -41.46
CA SER A 69 13.38 -2.32 -42.42
C SER A 69 14.92 -2.43 -42.34
N THR A 70 15.55 -2.05 -41.25
CA THR A 70 16.96 -2.35 -40.96
C THR A 70 17.06 -2.73 -39.49
N LEU A 71 17.69 -3.86 -39.17
CA LEU A 71 18.11 -4.20 -37.81
C LEU A 71 19.14 -3.15 -37.35
N ARG A 72 18.64 -2.00 -36.89
CA ARG A 72 19.41 -1.04 -36.12
C ARG A 72 19.24 -1.43 -34.66
N PHE A 73 20.35 -1.68 -33.97
CA PHE A 73 20.36 -1.74 -32.52
C PHE A 73 19.68 -0.47 -32.01
N SER A 74 18.56 -0.64 -31.30
CA SER A 74 17.74 0.48 -30.84
C SER A 74 18.52 1.30 -29.83
N THR A 75 18.54 2.62 -30.02
CA THR A 75 18.95 3.55 -28.98
C THR A 75 17.94 3.42 -27.83
N PRO A 76 18.39 3.25 -26.57
CA PRO A 76 17.48 3.20 -25.43
C PRO A 76 16.56 4.43 -25.43
N VAL A 77 15.26 4.23 -25.23
CA VAL A 77 14.33 5.33 -24.96
C VAL A 77 14.84 6.04 -23.71
N ALA A 78 15.13 7.34 -23.82
CA ALA A 78 15.62 8.11 -22.68
C ALA A 78 14.58 8.07 -21.54
N PRO A 79 14.99 7.91 -20.28
CA PRO A 79 14.07 7.92 -19.15
C PRO A 79 13.32 9.25 -19.07
N GLU A 80 12.05 9.21 -18.65
CA GLU A 80 11.18 10.41 -18.53
C GLU A 80 11.84 11.49 -17.67
N TYR A 81 12.45 11.09 -16.55
CA TYR A 81 13.33 11.90 -15.74
C TYR A 81 14.65 11.15 -15.49
N PRO A 82 15.82 11.79 -15.69
CA PRO A 82 17.10 11.16 -15.40
C PRO A 82 17.24 10.90 -13.89
N ALA A 83 17.70 9.70 -13.53
CA ALA A 83 18.01 9.36 -12.14
C ALA A 83 19.33 9.98 -11.71
N TYR A 84 19.32 10.71 -10.60
CA TYR A 84 20.51 11.23 -9.94
C TYR A 84 20.79 10.45 -8.66
N THR A 85 22.01 10.52 -8.17
CA THR A 85 22.40 9.89 -6.90
C THR A 85 23.01 10.91 -5.96
N PHE A 86 22.69 10.76 -4.68
CA PHE A 86 23.23 11.53 -3.58
C PHE A 86 23.99 10.58 -2.62
N ASP A 87 25.17 10.99 -2.18
CA ASP A 87 25.96 10.25 -1.20
C ASP A 87 25.36 10.43 0.20
N GLN A 88 24.50 9.48 0.56
CA GLN A 88 23.79 9.44 1.84
C GLN A 88 24.56 8.61 2.86
N ARG A 89 24.53 8.98 4.14
CA ARG A 89 25.17 8.20 5.20
C ARG A 89 24.46 6.86 5.40
N VAL A 90 25.23 5.77 5.54
CA VAL A 90 24.69 4.46 5.91
C VAL A 90 23.95 4.55 7.25
N SER A 91 24.55 5.25 8.23
CA SER A 91 23.95 5.56 9.52
C SER A 91 24.15 7.00 9.92
N HIS A 92 23.13 7.56 10.59
CA HIS A 92 23.18 8.86 11.26
C HIS A 92 23.33 8.75 12.78
N PHE A 93 23.38 7.53 13.32
CA PHE A 93 23.40 7.28 14.75
C PHE A 93 24.70 6.64 15.21
N ASP A 94 25.23 7.13 16.33
CA ASP A 94 26.45 6.60 16.95
C ASP A 94 26.22 5.22 17.58
N ASP A 95 25.02 4.94 18.08
CA ASP A 95 24.63 3.66 18.71
C ASP A 95 24.23 2.58 17.69
N VAL A 96 24.07 2.95 16.41
CA VAL A 96 23.91 2.02 15.29
C VAL A 96 24.95 2.37 14.21
N PRO A 97 26.25 2.19 14.49
CA PRO A 97 27.31 2.68 13.60
C PRO A 97 27.33 1.92 12.27
N ALA A 98 27.77 2.61 11.21
CA ALA A 98 28.10 1.97 9.95
C ALA A 98 29.32 1.04 10.12
N PRO A 99 29.47 -0.01 9.29
CA PRO A 99 30.65 -0.87 9.30
C PRO A 99 31.97 -0.10 9.12
N VAL A 100 31.94 0.94 8.27
CA VAL A 100 33.06 1.87 8.08
C VAL A 100 32.65 3.27 8.54
N GLU A 101 33.56 4.00 9.20
CA GLU A 101 33.30 5.36 9.64
C GLU A 101 33.02 6.28 8.44
N ASN A 102 31.96 7.09 8.52
CA ASN A 102 31.48 7.97 7.45
C ASN A 102 31.13 7.25 6.13
N GLU A 103 30.83 5.95 6.19
CA GLU A 103 30.38 5.18 5.02
C GLU A 103 29.09 5.75 4.44
N THR A 104 29.06 5.83 3.11
CA THR A 104 27.92 6.34 2.35
C THR A 104 27.40 5.33 1.34
N PHE A 105 26.12 5.44 1.01
CA PHE A 105 25.49 4.73 -0.09
C PHE A 105 24.84 5.71 -1.07
N LYS A 106 24.54 5.23 -2.27
CA LYS A 106 23.88 6.04 -3.31
C LYS A 106 22.38 6.02 -3.09
N GLN A 107 21.83 7.14 -2.63
CA GLN A 107 20.39 7.35 -2.56
C GLN A 107 19.92 8.03 -3.85
N ARG A 108 18.92 7.45 -4.53
CA ARG A 108 18.40 7.99 -5.79
C ARG A 108 17.45 9.15 -5.56
N TYR A 109 17.46 10.10 -6.48
CA TYR A 109 16.48 11.18 -6.54
C TYR A 109 16.26 11.66 -7.99
N TRP A 110 15.13 12.31 -8.21
CA TRP A 110 14.76 12.95 -9.47
C TRP A 110 14.23 14.33 -9.19
N PHE A 111 14.35 15.25 -10.14
CA PHE A 111 13.77 16.57 -9.96
C PHE A 111 13.34 17.17 -11.30
N ASN A 112 12.40 18.11 -11.23
CA ASN A 112 12.00 18.98 -12.33
C ASN A 112 12.16 20.43 -11.89
N ALA A 113 13.03 21.16 -12.58
CA ALA A 113 13.33 22.57 -12.33
C ALA A 113 12.81 23.52 -13.43
N GLU A 114 11.90 23.04 -14.31
CA GLU A 114 11.36 23.81 -15.44
C GLU A 114 10.77 25.18 -15.01
N HIS A 115 10.12 25.23 -13.85
CA HIS A 115 9.46 26.44 -13.33
C HIS A 115 10.33 27.26 -12.37
N TYR A 116 11.54 26.81 -12.06
CA TYR A 116 12.33 27.37 -10.97
C TYR A 116 12.83 28.78 -11.28
N LYS A 117 12.71 29.66 -10.29
CA LYS A 117 13.39 30.96 -10.26
C LYS A 117 14.34 31.01 -9.07
N PRO A 118 15.52 31.67 -9.16
CA PRO A 118 16.47 31.74 -8.05
C PRO A 118 15.82 32.19 -6.73
N GLY A 119 15.97 31.39 -5.68
CA GLY A 119 15.37 31.63 -4.37
C GLY A 119 13.95 31.07 -4.18
N GLY A 120 13.38 30.46 -5.22
CA GLY A 120 12.07 29.79 -5.15
C GLY A 120 12.05 28.57 -4.22
N PRO A 121 10.86 28.09 -3.83
CA PRO A 121 10.68 26.97 -2.92
C PRO A 121 11.14 25.64 -3.51
N VAL A 122 11.48 24.71 -2.63
CA VAL A 122 11.70 23.30 -2.98
C VAL A 122 10.55 22.47 -2.43
N PHE A 123 9.87 21.73 -3.31
CA PHE A 123 8.85 20.76 -2.94
C PHE A 123 9.48 19.37 -2.96
N LEU A 124 9.80 18.84 -1.78
CA LEU A 124 10.43 17.53 -1.61
C LEU A 124 9.34 16.49 -1.35
N LEU A 125 9.05 15.63 -2.33
CA LEU A 125 8.24 14.45 -2.13
C LEU A 125 9.10 13.27 -1.68
N ASP A 126 8.72 12.68 -0.56
CA ASP A 126 9.30 11.42 -0.09
C ASP A 126 8.68 10.23 -0.81
N GLY A 127 9.53 9.34 -1.32
CA GLY A 127 9.11 8.15 -2.06
C GLY A 127 8.26 7.16 -1.24
N GLY A 128 8.41 7.14 0.09
CA GLY A 128 7.78 6.16 0.97
C GLY A 128 8.21 4.72 0.65
N GLU A 129 7.35 3.76 0.97
CA GLU A 129 7.55 2.32 0.71
C GLU A 129 7.40 1.91 -0.78
N THR A 130 7.97 2.67 -1.71
CA THR A 130 7.94 2.34 -3.15
C THR A 130 9.24 2.66 -3.86
N ASN A 131 9.39 2.17 -5.10
CA ASN A 131 10.40 2.72 -6.01
C ASN A 131 10.07 4.20 -6.27
N GLY A 132 11.09 5.06 -6.37
CA GLY A 132 10.90 6.48 -6.64
C GLY A 132 10.30 6.76 -8.02
N GLU A 133 10.51 5.86 -9.00
CA GLU A 133 9.90 5.97 -10.33
C GLU A 133 8.37 5.87 -10.28
N ASP A 134 7.81 5.16 -9.30
CA ASP A 134 6.36 5.07 -9.08
C ASP A 134 5.74 6.43 -8.71
N ARG A 135 6.59 7.44 -8.42
CA ARG A 135 6.18 8.81 -8.04
C ARG A 135 6.26 9.81 -9.20
N PHE A 136 6.72 9.41 -10.39
CA PHE A 136 6.78 10.28 -11.57
C PHE A 136 5.45 10.95 -11.92
N PRO A 137 4.26 10.33 -11.77
CA PRO A 137 2.99 11.03 -12.00
C PRO A 137 2.84 12.31 -11.16
N PHE A 138 3.38 12.34 -9.95
CA PHE A 138 3.33 13.51 -9.07
C PHE A 138 4.26 14.63 -9.54
N LEU A 139 5.43 14.28 -10.07
CA LEU A 139 6.40 15.23 -10.64
C LEU A 139 5.99 15.77 -12.01
N ARG A 140 5.32 14.94 -12.82
CA ARG A 140 4.87 15.30 -14.17
C ARG A 140 3.61 16.15 -14.18
N GLN A 141 2.64 15.82 -13.32
CA GLN A 141 1.31 16.43 -13.41
C GLN A 141 0.56 16.54 -12.08
N GLY A 142 1.06 15.94 -10.99
CA GLY A 142 0.44 15.99 -9.67
C GLY A 142 0.97 17.11 -8.79
N VAL A 143 0.92 16.91 -7.47
CA VAL A 143 1.18 17.94 -6.46
C VAL A 143 2.52 18.67 -6.64
N LEU A 144 3.59 17.98 -7.08
CA LEU A 144 4.88 18.62 -7.30
C LEU A 144 4.85 19.57 -8.50
N GLU A 145 4.27 19.16 -9.63
CA GLU A 145 4.10 20.05 -10.80
C GLU A 145 3.18 21.23 -10.46
N ILE A 146 2.05 20.96 -9.81
CA ILE A 146 1.05 21.97 -9.45
C ILE A 146 1.66 23.07 -8.58
N LEU A 147 2.37 22.68 -7.50
CA LEU A 147 2.97 23.64 -6.58
C LEU A 147 4.21 24.33 -7.17
N SER A 148 5.06 23.59 -7.89
CA SER A 148 6.26 24.16 -8.52
C SER A 148 5.89 25.23 -9.54
N LYS A 149 4.88 24.96 -10.36
CA LYS A 149 4.36 25.91 -11.35
C LYS A 149 3.72 27.13 -10.72
N ALA A 150 2.94 26.96 -9.65
CA ALA A 150 2.25 28.06 -8.98
C ALA A 150 3.23 29.00 -8.25
N HIS A 151 4.31 28.45 -7.70
CA HIS A 151 5.20 29.18 -6.79
C HIS A 151 6.64 29.35 -7.30
N ASN A 152 6.89 29.09 -8.59
CA ASN A 152 8.21 29.17 -9.24
C ASN A 152 9.28 28.30 -8.55
N GLY A 153 8.88 27.11 -8.11
CA GLY A 153 9.71 26.18 -7.34
C GLY A 153 10.33 25.05 -8.14
N ILE A 154 10.97 24.13 -7.42
CA ILE A 154 11.49 22.84 -7.92
C ILE A 154 10.73 21.70 -7.24
N GLY A 155 10.28 20.72 -8.03
CA GLY A 155 9.78 19.44 -7.51
C GLY A 155 10.92 18.42 -7.44
N ILE A 156 11.09 17.76 -6.30
CA ILE A 156 12.08 16.70 -6.10
C ILE A 156 11.38 15.46 -5.57
N ILE A 157 11.67 14.29 -6.15
CA ILE A 157 11.35 12.99 -5.59
C ILE A 157 12.63 12.44 -4.95
N LEU A 158 12.58 12.12 -3.66
CA LEU A 158 13.67 11.43 -2.96
C LEU A 158 13.28 9.98 -2.69
N GLU A 159 14.05 9.03 -3.22
CA GLU A 159 13.81 7.61 -2.96
C GLU A 159 14.15 7.26 -1.51
N HIS A 160 13.29 6.47 -0.88
CA HIS A 160 13.49 6.05 0.49
C HIS A 160 14.62 5.00 0.59
N ARG A 161 15.45 5.05 1.64
CA ARG A 161 16.40 3.96 1.93
C ARG A 161 15.66 2.61 1.97
N TYR A 162 16.26 1.54 1.43
CA TYR A 162 15.68 0.20 1.35
C TYR A 162 14.52 0.01 0.36
N TYR A 163 14.29 0.96 -0.54
CA TYR A 163 13.31 0.84 -1.62
C TYR A 163 13.93 1.23 -2.96
N GLY A 164 13.35 0.73 -4.05
CA GLY A 164 13.85 0.95 -5.41
C GLY A 164 15.26 0.40 -5.58
N GLU A 165 16.25 1.28 -5.72
CA GLU A 165 17.68 0.90 -5.81
C GLU A 165 18.54 1.60 -4.74
N SER A 166 17.91 2.22 -3.74
CA SER A 166 18.60 3.00 -2.70
C SER A 166 18.93 2.17 -1.46
N PHE A 167 19.99 1.36 -1.52
CA PHE A 167 20.36 0.44 -0.42
C PHE A 167 21.71 0.75 0.22
N PRO A 168 21.79 0.81 1.57
CA PRO A 168 23.06 0.87 2.30
C PRO A 168 23.69 -0.51 2.55
N VAL A 169 23.10 -1.58 2.02
CA VAL A 169 23.44 -2.98 2.31
C VAL A 169 23.30 -3.83 1.05
N GLU A 170 23.99 -4.98 1.02
CA GLU A 170 23.96 -5.90 -0.12
C GLU A 170 22.79 -6.91 -0.06
N ASN A 171 22.16 -7.07 1.10
CA ASN A 171 21.04 -7.98 1.33
C ASN A 171 20.13 -7.49 2.47
N LEU A 172 18.98 -8.14 2.62
CA LEU A 172 17.90 -7.81 3.55
C LEU A 172 17.81 -8.83 4.71
N THR A 173 18.94 -9.34 5.18
CA THR A 173 19.00 -10.14 6.43
C THR A 173 18.61 -9.28 7.64
N THR A 174 18.18 -9.91 8.75
CA THR A 174 17.76 -9.19 9.97
C THR A 174 18.79 -8.19 10.46
N ASP A 175 20.08 -8.54 10.45
CA ASP A 175 21.15 -7.63 10.84
C ASP A 175 21.29 -6.47 9.84
N SER A 176 21.19 -6.73 8.54
CA SER A 176 21.23 -5.68 7.52
C SER A 176 20.08 -4.68 7.70
N MET A 177 18.88 -5.13 8.08
CA MET A 177 17.72 -4.25 8.26
C MET A 177 17.86 -3.26 9.43
N ARG A 178 18.91 -3.34 10.27
CA ARG A 178 19.14 -2.42 11.40
C ARG A 178 19.20 -0.94 11.02
N PHE A 179 19.55 -0.62 9.78
CA PHE A 179 19.57 0.76 9.28
C PHE A 179 18.23 1.23 8.69
N LEU A 180 17.20 0.38 8.68
CA LEU A 180 15.86 0.75 8.27
C LEU A 180 15.02 1.09 9.51
N SER A 181 14.92 2.38 9.80
CA SER A 181 13.97 2.94 10.76
C SER A 181 13.43 4.27 10.27
N THR A 182 12.24 4.65 10.76
CA THR A 182 11.60 5.92 10.41
C THR A 182 12.49 7.10 10.78
N GLU A 183 13.08 7.07 11.97
CA GLU A 183 13.96 8.14 12.46
C GLU A 183 15.22 8.30 11.61
N MET A 184 15.86 7.19 11.24
CA MET A 184 17.01 7.19 10.34
C MET A 184 16.66 7.77 8.97
N SER A 185 15.50 7.40 8.42
CA SER A 185 15.03 7.89 7.12
C SER A 185 14.58 9.35 7.13
N LEU A 186 14.20 9.91 8.28
CA LEU A 186 13.94 11.34 8.44
C LEU A 186 15.25 12.14 8.44
N LEU A 187 16.29 11.58 9.05
CA LEU A 187 17.64 12.15 9.02
C LEU A 187 18.25 12.12 7.63
N ASP A 188 17.94 11.10 6.81
CA ASP A 188 18.30 11.11 5.39
C ASP A 188 17.75 12.33 4.67
N SER A 189 16.45 12.56 4.78
CA SER A 189 15.78 13.68 4.12
C SER A 189 16.32 15.01 4.61
N LYS A 190 16.59 15.14 5.92
CA LYS A 190 17.23 16.33 6.49
C LYS A 190 18.63 16.56 5.90
N TYR A 191 19.46 15.52 5.90
CA TYR A 191 20.83 15.59 5.39
C TYR A 191 20.84 15.88 3.89
N PHE A 192 19.93 15.27 3.12
CA PHE A 192 19.73 15.55 1.71
C PHE A 192 19.36 17.01 1.47
N ALA A 193 18.33 17.53 2.16
CA ALA A 193 17.88 18.92 2.00
C ALA A 193 18.98 19.95 2.30
N GLN A 194 19.87 19.65 3.23
CA GLN A 194 20.97 20.54 3.59
C GLN A 194 22.15 20.48 2.59
N ASN A 195 22.35 19.37 1.89
CA ASN A 195 23.61 19.08 1.19
C ASN A 195 23.48 18.78 -0.30
N VAL A 196 22.26 18.56 -0.81
CA VAL A 196 22.07 18.20 -2.23
C VAL A 196 22.60 19.31 -3.15
N LYS A 197 23.20 18.88 -4.25
CA LYS A 197 23.56 19.73 -5.38
C LYS A 197 22.73 19.27 -6.57
N LEU A 198 21.98 20.18 -7.19
CA LEU A 198 21.12 19.86 -8.33
C LEU A 198 21.87 20.17 -9.64
N PRO A 199 22.24 19.15 -10.43
CA PRO A 199 22.98 19.37 -11.68
C PRO A 199 22.19 20.25 -12.65
N GLY A 200 22.83 21.26 -13.22
CA GLY A 200 22.19 22.19 -14.17
C GLY A 200 21.32 23.28 -13.54
N VAL A 201 21.11 23.28 -12.22
CA VAL A 201 20.38 24.34 -11.52
C VAL A 201 21.38 25.32 -10.88
N TYR A 202 21.80 26.31 -11.65
CA TYR A 202 22.73 27.33 -11.18
C TYR A 202 22.06 28.25 -10.12
N HIS A 203 22.85 28.73 -9.16
CA HIS A 203 22.40 29.60 -8.05
C HIS A 203 21.39 28.98 -7.07
N PHE A 204 21.24 27.65 -7.07
CA PHE A 204 20.49 26.96 -6.02
C PHE A 204 21.25 27.04 -4.68
N ASN A 205 20.54 27.42 -3.61
CA ASN A 205 21.09 27.50 -2.26
C ASN A 205 20.11 26.88 -1.27
N ASN A 206 20.52 25.76 -0.66
CA ASN A 206 19.72 24.99 0.28
C ASN A 206 19.19 25.82 1.46
N SER A 207 19.96 26.79 1.95
CA SER A 207 19.61 27.60 3.12
C SER A 207 18.76 28.84 2.81
N LEU A 208 18.68 29.24 1.53
CA LEU A 208 17.86 30.38 1.12
C LEU A 208 16.50 29.96 0.55
N ALA A 209 16.39 28.73 0.06
CA ALA A 209 15.15 28.18 -0.44
C ALA A 209 14.27 27.64 0.72
N PRO A 210 12.97 27.99 0.79
CA PRO A 210 12.06 27.36 1.72
C PRO A 210 11.72 25.94 1.24
N TRP A 211 12.03 24.93 2.06
CA TRP A 211 11.71 23.53 1.76
C TRP A 211 10.33 23.15 2.29
N ILE A 212 9.48 22.65 1.41
CA ILE A 212 8.16 22.11 1.74
C ILE A 212 8.20 20.59 1.56
N TYR A 213 7.97 19.86 2.64
CA TYR A 213 7.99 18.40 2.64
C TYR A 213 6.61 17.85 2.27
N CYS A 214 6.53 17.02 1.24
CA CYS A 214 5.28 16.40 0.78
C CYS A 214 5.37 14.87 0.90
N GLY A 215 4.24 14.22 1.19
CA GLY A 215 4.19 12.75 1.19
C GLY A 215 2.79 12.21 1.42
N GLY A 216 2.54 11.00 0.93
CA GLY A 216 1.29 10.24 1.09
C GLY A 216 1.47 9.04 2.02
N SER A 217 0.46 8.66 2.80
CA SER A 217 0.52 7.46 3.66
C SER A 217 1.68 7.53 4.68
N TYR A 218 2.55 6.53 4.77
CA TYR A 218 3.78 6.58 5.58
C TYR A 218 4.66 7.77 5.22
N ALA A 219 4.82 8.09 3.94
CA ALA A 219 5.57 9.26 3.49
C ALA A 219 4.89 10.56 3.98
N GLY A 220 3.56 10.57 4.10
CA GLY A 220 2.80 11.66 4.71
C GLY A 220 3.04 11.76 6.22
N ALA A 221 3.13 10.63 6.92
CA ALA A 221 3.55 10.61 8.32
C ALA A 221 4.97 11.19 8.46
N LYS A 222 5.90 10.80 7.59
CA LYS A 222 7.25 11.40 7.53
C LYS A 222 7.21 12.91 7.26
N ALA A 223 6.38 13.39 6.34
CA ALA A 223 6.23 14.83 6.09
C ALA A 223 5.81 15.59 7.35
N ALA A 224 4.83 15.05 8.10
CA ALA A 224 4.40 15.61 9.37
C ALA A 224 5.50 15.57 10.44
N PHE A 225 6.23 14.47 10.54
CA PHE A 225 7.35 14.32 11.49
C PHE A 225 8.51 15.25 11.14
N ALA A 226 8.89 15.34 9.87
CA ALA A 226 9.96 16.21 9.38
C ALA A 226 9.67 17.68 9.72
N ARG A 227 8.45 18.14 9.46
CA ARG A 227 8.01 19.51 9.81
C ARG A 227 8.05 19.78 11.31
N LYS A 228 7.62 18.80 12.12
CA LYS A 228 7.59 18.94 13.59
C LYS A 228 8.97 18.88 14.22
N LEU A 229 9.85 18.00 13.76
CA LEU A 229 11.13 17.69 14.38
C LEU A 229 12.27 18.56 13.86
N TYR A 230 12.21 18.98 12.60
CA TYR A 230 13.28 19.75 11.95
C TYR A 230 12.73 21.03 11.33
N PRO A 231 12.13 21.92 12.16
CA PRO A 231 11.46 23.08 11.62
C PRO A 231 12.36 24.12 10.97
N ASP A 232 13.64 24.07 11.31
CA ASP A 232 14.69 24.94 10.79
C ASP A 232 15.13 24.52 9.37
N VAL A 233 14.80 23.28 8.97
CA VAL A 233 15.13 22.71 7.65
C VAL A 233 13.89 22.70 6.77
N PHE A 234 12.78 22.18 7.26
CA PHE A 234 11.53 22.08 6.50
C PHE A 234 10.58 23.18 6.92
N TRP A 235 10.44 24.20 6.09
CA TRP A 235 9.62 25.37 6.34
C TRP A 235 8.13 25.03 6.51
N GLY A 236 7.62 24.14 5.64
CA GLY A 236 6.23 23.69 5.61
C GLY A 236 6.13 22.19 5.28
N ALA A 237 4.96 21.59 5.47
CA ALA A 237 4.70 20.24 4.98
C ALA A 237 3.24 19.99 4.61
N ILE A 238 3.04 19.14 3.60
CA ILE A 238 1.75 18.59 3.18
C ILE A 238 1.77 17.09 3.46
N ALA A 239 0.99 16.69 4.45
CA ALA A 239 0.89 15.32 4.94
C ALA A 239 -0.44 14.70 4.47
N SER A 240 -0.42 14.09 3.29
CA SER A 240 -1.60 13.53 2.64
C SER A 240 -1.89 12.12 3.15
N SER A 241 -3.11 11.83 3.63
CA SER A 241 -3.50 10.51 4.16
C SER A 241 -2.49 9.96 5.17
N ALA A 242 -2.00 10.86 6.03
CA ALA A 242 -0.78 10.63 6.80
C ALA A 242 -1.03 9.74 8.02
N VAL A 243 -0.49 8.52 7.99
CA VAL A 243 -0.63 7.50 9.05
C VAL A 243 0.27 7.80 10.25
N THR A 244 0.05 8.95 10.88
CA THR A 244 0.86 9.47 11.99
C THR A 244 0.67 8.71 13.30
N LYS A 245 -0.42 7.95 13.45
CA LYS A 245 -0.68 7.07 14.59
C LYS A 245 -0.31 5.63 14.24
N ALA A 246 0.77 5.12 14.82
CA ALA A 246 1.08 3.69 14.80
C ALA A 246 0.10 2.92 15.71
N ILE A 247 -0.42 1.80 15.19
CA ILE A 247 -1.46 0.97 15.81
C ILE A 247 -1.05 -0.49 15.64
N ALA A 248 -0.78 -1.21 16.73
CA ALA A 248 -0.30 -2.59 16.66
C ALA A 248 -1.30 -3.52 15.93
N GLU A 249 -2.52 -3.62 16.46
CA GLU A 249 -3.64 -4.38 15.87
C GLU A 249 -4.63 -3.40 15.26
N PHE A 250 -4.81 -3.43 13.94
CA PHE A 250 -5.53 -2.39 13.21
C PHE A 250 -6.78 -2.93 12.52
N SER A 251 -7.81 -3.20 13.32
CA SER A 251 -9.07 -3.74 12.82
C SER A 251 -9.92 -2.72 12.05
N GLU A 252 -9.74 -1.44 12.35
CA GLU A 252 -10.51 -0.33 11.84
C GLU A 252 -10.21 -0.03 10.36
N TYR A 253 -9.17 -0.64 9.78
CA TYR A 253 -8.88 -0.58 8.34
C TYR A 253 -10.11 -0.90 7.47
N TYR A 254 -10.95 -1.84 7.92
CA TYR A 254 -12.15 -2.25 7.19
C TYR A 254 -13.38 -1.35 7.44
N GLU A 255 -13.34 -0.46 8.45
CA GLU A 255 -14.50 0.36 8.81
C GLU A 255 -14.91 1.35 7.71
N PRO A 256 -13.99 2.08 7.04
CA PRO A 256 -14.32 2.92 5.90
C PRO A 256 -14.96 2.13 4.76
N ILE A 257 -14.43 0.94 4.45
CA ILE A 257 -14.97 0.06 3.41
C ILE A 257 -16.41 -0.34 3.76
N ARG A 258 -16.63 -0.83 4.99
CA ARG A 258 -17.95 -1.27 5.47
C ARG A 258 -18.99 -0.15 5.41
N LYS A 259 -18.59 1.08 5.75
CA LYS A 259 -19.48 2.25 5.80
C LYS A 259 -19.76 2.86 4.43
N SER A 260 -18.79 2.81 3.52
CA SER A 260 -18.83 3.61 2.28
C SER A 260 -19.07 2.79 1.01
N ALA A 261 -18.80 1.48 1.01
CA ALA A 261 -19.08 0.62 -0.14
C ALA A 261 -20.60 0.38 -0.32
N PRO A 262 -21.04 -0.10 -1.50
CA PRO A 262 -22.44 -0.45 -1.74
C PRO A 262 -22.98 -1.43 -0.68
N GLN A 263 -23.99 -1.01 0.08
CA GLN A 263 -24.46 -1.76 1.25
C GLN A 263 -25.01 -3.16 0.91
N GLN A 264 -25.53 -3.35 -0.31
CA GLN A 264 -25.93 -4.68 -0.77
C GLN A 264 -24.73 -5.64 -0.89
N CYS A 265 -23.59 -5.15 -1.40
CA CYS A 265 -22.35 -5.92 -1.49
C CYS A 265 -21.81 -6.24 -0.10
N ILE A 266 -21.75 -5.24 0.79
CA ILE A 266 -21.29 -5.41 2.18
C ILE A 266 -22.12 -6.43 2.95
N ASN A 267 -23.45 -6.36 2.86
CA ASN A 267 -24.32 -7.32 3.51
C ASN A 267 -24.13 -8.75 2.98
N LEU A 268 -23.85 -8.94 1.69
CA LEU A 268 -23.52 -10.25 1.14
C LEU A 268 -22.19 -10.75 1.66
N LEU A 269 -21.17 -9.88 1.70
CA LEU A 269 -19.84 -10.24 2.16
C LEU A 269 -19.85 -10.65 3.64
N ILE A 270 -20.54 -9.90 4.52
CA ILE A 270 -20.71 -10.26 5.93
C ILE A 270 -21.36 -11.64 6.07
N ASN A 271 -22.45 -11.88 5.33
CA ASN A 271 -23.17 -13.15 5.37
C ASN A 271 -22.31 -14.33 4.87
N HIS A 272 -21.58 -14.14 3.75
CA HIS A 272 -20.71 -15.16 3.21
C HIS A 272 -19.51 -15.44 4.12
N THR A 273 -18.90 -14.41 4.68
CA THR A 273 -17.78 -14.54 5.63
C THR A 273 -18.20 -15.31 6.88
N ASN A 274 -19.38 -14.99 7.42
CA ASN A 274 -19.95 -15.74 8.55
C ASN A 274 -20.20 -17.20 8.19
N LEU A 275 -20.80 -17.46 7.02
CA LEU A 275 -21.02 -18.81 6.53
C LEU A 275 -19.71 -19.60 6.38
N ILE A 276 -18.71 -19.01 5.74
CA ILE A 276 -17.41 -19.64 5.49
C ILE A 276 -16.77 -20.04 6.83
N ASP A 277 -16.74 -19.14 7.80
CA ASP A 277 -16.16 -19.47 9.10
C ASP A 277 -16.91 -20.59 9.81
N GLN A 278 -18.24 -20.56 9.77
CA GLN A 278 -19.03 -21.62 10.38
C GLN A 278 -18.79 -22.98 9.71
N LEU A 279 -18.59 -23.03 8.39
CA LEU A 279 -18.24 -24.26 7.65
C LEU A 279 -16.83 -24.74 7.99
N LEU A 280 -15.88 -23.83 8.17
CA LEU A 280 -14.50 -24.16 8.60
C LEU A 280 -14.45 -24.65 10.05
N ASP A 281 -15.32 -24.11 10.91
CA ASP A 281 -15.40 -24.48 12.33
C ASP A 281 -15.94 -25.89 12.58
N LEU A 282 -16.54 -26.51 11.56
CA LEU A 282 -16.94 -27.92 11.62
C LEU A 282 -15.73 -28.84 11.75
N ASN A 283 -14.54 -28.35 11.37
CA ASN A 283 -13.29 -29.09 11.36
C ASN A 283 -13.43 -30.45 10.63
N ASN A 284 -14.26 -30.47 9.59
CA ASN A 284 -14.55 -31.66 8.80
C ASN A 284 -13.82 -31.56 7.46
N TYR A 285 -12.95 -32.53 7.18
CA TYR A 285 -12.13 -32.56 5.98
C TYR A 285 -12.97 -32.50 4.69
N ALA A 286 -14.07 -33.28 4.59
CA ALA A 286 -14.90 -33.31 3.40
C ALA A 286 -15.57 -31.94 3.15
N VAL A 287 -16.15 -31.33 4.17
CA VAL A 287 -16.78 -29.99 4.04
C VAL A 287 -15.75 -28.92 3.71
N THR A 288 -14.61 -28.92 4.41
CA THR A 288 -13.54 -27.92 4.19
C THR A 288 -12.93 -28.08 2.79
N SER A 289 -12.67 -29.30 2.34
CA SER A 289 -12.15 -29.57 1.00
C SER A 289 -13.16 -29.15 -0.07
N SER A 290 -14.45 -29.48 0.08
CA SER A 290 -15.50 -29.04 -0.87
C SER A 290 -15.65 -27.52 -0.90
N LEU A 291 -15.58 -26.85 0.26
CA LEU A 291 -15.62 -25.39 0.34
C LEU A 291 -14.42 -24.76 -0.37
N LYS A 292 -13.20 -25.23 -0.09
CA LYS A 292 -11.98 -24.75 -0.75
C LYS A 292 -12.02 -24.99 -2.26
N SER A 293 -12.50 -26.16 -2.69
CA SER A 293 -12.69 -26.53 -4.11
C SER A 293 -13.66 -25.61 -4.83
N LEU A 294 -14.77 -25.22 -4.18
CA LEU A 294 -15.73 -24.27 -4.73
C LEU A 294 -15.07 -22.94 -5.12
N PHE A 295 -14.13 -22.45 -4.31
CA PHE A 295 -13.38 -21.22 -4.57
C PHE A 295 -12.16 -21.42 -5.49
N GLY A 296 -11.93 -22.63 -6.00
CA GLY A 296 -10.76 -22.95 -6.82
C GLY A 296 -9.46 -23.05 -6.02
N LEU A 297 -9.53 -23.28 -4.70
CA LEU A 297 -8.38 -23.36 -3.79
C LEU A 297 -8.25 -24.74 -3.12
N PRO A 298 -8.49 -25.88 -3.80
CA PRO A 298 -8.58 -27.20 -3.17
C PRO A 298 -7.30 -27.63 -2.45
N ASN A 299 -6.15 -27.10 -2.86
CA ASN A 299 -4.83 -27.51 -2.40
C ASN A 299 -4.16 -26.44 -1.51
N VAL A 300 -4.93 -25.48 -0.99
CA VAL A 300 -4.46 -24.63 0.12
C VAL A 300 -4.70 -25.39 1.42
N THR A 301 -3.62 -25.78 2.11
CA THR A 301 -3.64 -26.62 3.31
C THR A 301 -4.26 -25.87 4.49
N MET A 302 -3.75 -24.69 4.84
CA MET A 302 -4.23 -23.92 6.00
C MET A 302 -5.55 -23.20 5.68
N SER A 303 -6.50 -23.23 6.60
CA SER A 303 -7.76 -22.49 6.44
C SER A 303 -7.58 -20.98 6.56
N ASP A 304 -6.56 -20.55 7.31
CA ASP A 304 -6.18 -19.16 7.52
C ASP A 304 -5.64 -18.53 6.22
N ASP A 305 -4.77 -19.26 5.50
CA ASP A 305 -4.27 -18.87 4.17
C ASP A 305 -5.43 -18.80 3.16
N PHE A 306 -6.34 -19.77 3.19
CA PHE A 306 -7.55 -19.77 2.36
C PHE A 306 -8.38 -18.50 2.54
N VAL A 307 -8.72 -18.12 3.78
CA VAL A 307 -9.53 -16.91 4.02
C VAL A 307 -8.75 -15.61 3.81
N ASN A 308 -7.42 -15.62 3.96
CA ASN A 308 -6.57 -14.48 3.59
C ASN A 308 -6.64 -14.20 2.08
N THR A 309 -6.62 -15.25 1.25
CA THR A 309 -6.83 -15.12 -0.20
C THR A 309 -8.19 -14.50 -0.53
N LEU A 310 -9.23 -14.86 0.22
CA LEU A 310 -10.57 -14.28 0.03
C LEU A 310 -10.64 -12.78 0.35
N ALA A 311 -9.75 -12.29 1.22
CA ALA A 311 -9.68 -10.90 1.64
C ALA A 311 -8.92 -10.00 0.66
N ALA A 312 -8.20 -10.57 -0.33
CA ALA A 312 -7.42 -9.80 -1.31
C ALA A 312 -8.27 -8.74 -2.05
N ALA A 313 -9.53 -9.06 -2.35
CA ALA A 313 -10.45 -8.14 -3.02
C ALA A 313 -10.80 -6.90 -2.20
N LEU A 314 -10.64 -6.92 -0.87
CA LEU A 314 -10.85 -5.73 -0.04
C LEU A 314 -9.64 -4.79 -0.09
N GLY A 315 -8.45 -5.31 -0.38
CA GLY A 315 -7.23 -4.51 -0.52
C GLY A 315 -7.28 -3.56 -1.72
N SER A 316 -7.99 -3.92 -2.78
CA SER A 316 -8.15 -3.06 -3.97
C SER A 316 -8.96 -1.78 -3.69
N TRP A 317 -9.73 -1.73 -2.59
CA TRP A 317 -10.43 -0.51 -2.18
C TRP A 317 -9.48 0.68 -2.08
N GLN A 318 -8.31 0.50 -1.45
CA GLN A 318 -7.29 1.55 -1.28
C GLN A 318 -6.76 2.06 -2.63
N GLY A 319 -6.77 1.21 -3.68
CA GLY A 319 -6.28 1.54 -5.01
C GLY A 319 -7.23 2.40 -5.84
N GLN A 320 -8.44 2.68 -5.37
CA GLN A 320 -9.38 3.54 -6.07
C GLN A 320 -8.82 4.96 -6.19
N ASN A 321 -8.97 5.53 -7.39
CA ASN A 321 -8.57 6.90 -7.67
C ASN A 321 -9.60 7.57 -8.58
N TRP A 322 -9.73 8.88 -8.46
CA TRP A 322 -10.56 9.68 -9.35
C TRP A 322 -9.98 9.75 -10.78
N ASP A 323 -8.67 9.59 -10.93
CA ASP A 323 -8.02 9.47 -12.24
C ASP A 323 -8.02 8.00 -12.71
N PRO A 324 -8.78 7.67 -13.77
CA PRO A 324 -8.83 6.29 -14.28
C PRO A 324 -7.49 5.78 -14.85
N ALA A 325 -6.50 6.66 -15.09
CA ALA A 325 -5.17 6.22 -15.55
C ALA A 325 -4.34 5.57 -14.43
N VAL A 326 -4.65 5.87 -13.16
CA VAL A 326 -3.94 5.35 -11.99
C VAL A 326 -4.86 4.63 -11.00
N GLY A 327 -6.18 4.78 -11.14
CA GLY A 327 -7.18 4.16 -10.29
C GLY A 327 -7.47 2.69 -10.61
N SER A 328 -7.81 1.94 -9.57
CA SER A 328 -8.29 0.56 -9.61
C SER A 328 -9.82 0.51 -9.63
N ARG A 329 -10.41 -0.39 -10.44
CA ARG A 329 -11.85 -0.70 -10.48
C ARG A 329 -12.17 -2.08 -9.91
N GLU A 330 -11.17 -2.81 -9.47
CA GLU A 330 -11.24 -4.21 -9.07
C GLU A 330 -12.21 -4.42 -7.90
N PHE A 331 -12.33 -3.46 -6.98
CA PHE A 331 -13.32 -3.51 -5.90
C PHE A 331 -14.76 -3.35 -6.43
N ASP A 332 -14.99 -2.42 -7.36
CA ASP A 332 -16.31 -2.23 -7.96
C ASP A 332 -16.73 -3.48 -8.74
N GLU A 333 -15.81 -4.04 -9.54
CA GLU A 333 -16.03 -5.28 -10.28
C GLU A 333 -16.28 -6.47 -9.35
N PHE A 334 -15.61 -6.51 -8.21
CA PHE A 334 -15.88 -7.48 -7.15
C PHE A 334 -17.32 -7.34 -6.63
N CYS A 335 -17.73 -6.14 -6.26
CA CYS A 335 -19.07 -5.92 -5.75
C CYS A 335 -20.14 -6.20 -6.81
N ASP A 336 -19.94 -5.77 -8.05
CA ASP A 336 -20.83 -6.04 -9.17
C ASP A 336 -21.00 -7.54 -9.42
N ALA A 337 -19.92 -8.32 -9.33
CA ALA A 337 -19.98 -9.78 -9.45
C ALA A 337 -20.85 -10.43 -8.36
N LEU A 338 -20.83 -9.89 -7.14
CA LEU A 338 -21.62 -10.39 -6.02
C LEU A 338 -23.10 -9.96 -6.09
N THR A 339 -23.39 -8.76 -6.59
CA THR A 339 -24.73 -8.17 -6.51
C THR A 339 -25.55 -8.29 -7.80
N ASN A 340 -24.91 -8.31 -8.97
CA ASN A 340 -25.61 -8.31 -10.25
C ASN A 340 -26.31 -9.65 -10.50
N ALA A 341 -27.63 -9.62 -10.73
CA ALA A 341 -28.44 -10.81 -10.98
C ALA A 341 -28.04 -11.55 -12.27
N GLU A 342 -27.59 -10.82 -13.30
CA GLU A 342 -27.29 -11.33 -14.64
C GLU A 342 -25.97 -12.09 -14.75
N VAL A 343 -25.10 -11.99 -13.74
CA VAL A 343 -23.84 -12.76 -13.72
C VAL A 343 -24.18 -14.25 -13.61
N GLU A 344 -23.93 -14.98 -14.71
CA GLU A 344 -24.11 -16.42 -14.78
C GLU A 344 -22.97 -17.18 -14.10
N VAL A 345 -23.36 -18.18 -13.29
CA VAL A 345 -22.42 -19.08 -12.64
C VAL A 345 -22.05 -20.23 -13.57
N SER A 346 -20.75 -20.44 -13.79
CA SER A 346 -20.25 -21.53 -14.64
C SER A 346 -20.77 -22.89 -14.16
N SER A 347 -20.87 -23.88 -15.07
CA SER A 347 -21.22 -25.26 -14.70
C SER A 347 -20.30 -25.81 -13.62
N GLU A 348 -19.00 -25.60 -13.77
CA GLU A 348 -17.99 -26.04 -12.79
C GLU A 348 -18.26 -25.51 -11.37
N VAL A 349 -18.57 -24.21 -11.23
CA VAL A 349 -18.87 -23.63 -9.92
C VAL A 349 -20.22 -24.12 -9.41
N ARG A 350 -21.22 -24.32 -10.27
CA ARG A 350 -22.53 -24.89 -9.89
C ARG A 350 -22.40 -26.32 -9.38
N ASP A 351 -21.56 -27.13 -10.02
CA ASP A 351 -21.32 -28.52 -9.64
C ASP A 351 -20.57 -28.58 -8.30
N ALA A 352 -19.52 -27.78 -8.13
CA ALA A 352 -18.80 -27.67 -6.85
C ALA A 352 -19.72 -27.17 -5.71
N HIS A 353 -20.61 -26.21 -6.01
CA HIS A 353 -21.59 -25.69 -5.06
C HIS A 353 -22.62 -26.75 -4.63
N THR A 354 -23.08 -27.55 -5.59
CA THR A 354 -23.96 -28.70 -5.34
C THR A 354 -23.25 -29.77 -4.50
N GLY A 355 -21.99 -30.08 -4.82
CA GLY A 355 -21.18 -30.99 -4.03
C GLY A 355 -21.00 -30.54 -2.57
N LEU A 356 -20.77 -29.24 -2.33
CA LEU A 356 -20.73 -28.67 -0.98
C LEU A 356 -22.08 -28.82 -0.27
N LYS A 357 -23.19 -28.54 -0.97
CA LYS A 357 -24.55 -28.69 -0.43
C LYS A 357 -24.84 -30.12 0.01
N ASP A 358 -24.50 -31.09 -0.84
CA ASP A 358 -24.71 -32.50 -0.55
C ASP A 358 -23.81 -32.96 0.61
N GLY A 359 -22.57 -32.48 0.65
CA GLY A 359 -21.65 -32.68 1.77
C GLY A 359 -22.26 -32.22 3.09
N ILE A 360 -22.83 -31.01 3.14
CA ILE A 360 -23.50 -30.46 4.34
C ILE A 360 -24.74 -31.28 4.70
N ASN A 361 -25.60 -31.61 3.73
CA ASN A 361 -26.86 -32.32 3.96
C ASN A 361 -26.68 -33.73 4.53
N ARG A 362 -25.58 -34.41 4.19
CA ARG A 362 -25.26 -35.76 4.73
C ARG A 362 -25.09 -35.77 6.25
N PHE A 363 -24.85 -34.62 6.88
CA PHE A 363 -24.76 -34.48 8.34
C PHE A 363 -26.10 -34.17 9.01
N GLY A 364 -27.21 -34.14 8.26
CA GLY A 364 -28.56 -33.98 8.82
C GLY A 364 -28.85 -32.57 9.35
N TRP A 365 -28.13 -31.54 8.89
CA TRP A 365 -28.27 -30.18 9.37
C TRP A 365 -29.14 -29.30 8.47
N SER A 366 -30.09 -28.58 9.05
CA SER A 366 -30.96 -27.60 8.37
C SER A 366 -30.32 -26.21 8.30
N TRP A 367 -29.10 -26.16 7.78
CA TRP A 367 -28.21 -25.01 7.84
C TRP A 367 -27.27 -25.07 6.63
N PRO A 368 -26.83 -23.96 6.00
CA PRO A 368 -27.07 -22.53 6.27
C PRO A 368 -28.34 -21.95 5.61
N SER A 369 -28.59 -20.64 5.80
CA SER A 369 -29.66 -19.90 5.11
C SER A 369 -29.64 -20.19 3.59
N PRO A 370 -30.73 -20.71 3.00
CA PRO A 370 -30.78 -21.02 1.57
C PRO A 370 -30.40 -19.83 0.68
N LYS A 371 -30.74 -18.61 1.12
CA LYS A 371 -30.44 -17.37 0.39
C LYS A 371 -28.96 -17.00 0.43
N ALA A 372 -28.30 -17.15 1.59
CA ALA A 372 -26.86 -16.85 1.72
C ALA A 372 -26.02 -17.90 0.98
N PHE A 373 -26.42 -19.17 1.09
CA PHE A 373 -25.73 -20.26 0.39
C PHE A 373 -25.88 -20.15 -1.13
N ALA A 374 -27.08 -19.84 -1.65
CA ALA A 374 -27.29 -19.69 -3.09
C ALA A 374 -26.41 -18.60 -3.72
N LYS A 375 -26.11 -17.53 -2.99
CA LYS A 375 -25.28 -16.42 -3.47
C LYS A 375 -23.78 -16.62 -3.30
N LEU A 376 -23.37 -17.63 -2.50
CA LEU A 376 -21.95 -17.98 -2.29
C LEU A 376 -21.24 -18.34 -3.60
N ALA A 377 -21.97 -18.96 -4.55
CA ALA A 377 -21.42 -19.38 -5.83
C ALA A 377 -20.84 -18.21 -6.65
N LYS A 378 -21.47 -17.03 -6.62
CA LYS A 378 -20.97 -15.83 -7.32
C LYS A 378 -19.67 -15.32 -6.71
N TYR A 379 -19.57 -15.33 -5.38
CA TYR A 379 -18.35 -14.98 -4.69
C TYR A 379 -17.22 -15.96 -5.03
N ALA A 380 -17.51 -17.25 -4.95
CA ALA A 380 -16.56 -18.29 -5.30
C ALA A 380 -16.08 -18.20 -6.75
N GLN A 381 -16.98 -17.90 -7.69
CA GLN A 381 -16.63 -17.70 -9.09
C GLN A 381 -15.70 -16.50 -9.28
N TYR A 382 -15.97 -15.36 -8.63
CA TYR A 382 -15.09 -14.20 -8.71
C TYR A 382 -13.68 -14.55 -8.22
N ILE A 383 -13.57 -15.16 -7.04
CA ILE A 383 -12.27 -15.54 -6.47
C ILE A 383 -11.56 -16.54 -7.38
N ARG A 384 -12.27 -17.56 -7.87
CA ARG A 384 -11.72 -18.55 -8.79
C ARG A 384 -11.16 -17.92 -10.06
N THR A 385 -11.87 -16.93 -10.61
CA THR A 385 -11.55 -16.32 -11.91
C THR A 385 -10.47 -15.26 -11.81
N ASN A 386 -10.44 -14.49 -10.72
CA ASN A 386 -9.61 -13.28 -10.63
C ASN A 386 -8.47 -13.39 -9.59
N VAL A 387 -8.52 -14.34 -8.66
CA VAL A 387 -7.52 -14.47 -7.58
C VAL A 387 -6.87 -15.85 -7.59
N ALA A 388 -7.64 -16.94 -7.53
CA ALA A 388 -7.09 -18.29 -7.51
C ALA A 388 -6.34 -18.64 -8.80
N SER A 389 -6.82 -18.12 -9.94
CA SER A 389 -6.22 -18.25 -11.27
C SER A 389 -4.88 -17.56 -11.44
N LEU A 390 -4.52 -16.62 -10.55
CA LEU A 390 -3.21 -15.97 -10.55
C LEU A 390 -2.10 -16.94 -10.14
N CYS A 391 -2.43 -18.03 -9.44
CA CYS A 391 -1.49 -19.07 -9.12
C CYS A 391 -1.23 -19.93 -10.37
N PRO A 392 -0.01 -19.92 -10.92
CA PRO A 392 0.28 -20.63 -12.16
C PRO A 392 0.23 -22.15 -11.96
N ALA A 393 -0.07 -22.89 -13.03
CA ALA A 393 -0.35 -24.33 -12.94
C ALA A 393 0.84 -25.16 -12.44
N GLU A 394 2.06 -24.66 -12.64
CA GLU A 394 3.32 -25.26 -12.20
C GLU A 394 3.66 -24.98 -10.73
N MET A 395 2.98 -24.03 -10.08
CA MET A 395 3.21 -23.67 -8.67
C MET A 395 2.13 -24.30 -7.77
N ARG A 396 2.53 -24.77 -6.58
CA ARG A 396 1.55 -25.30 -5.62
C ARG A 396 0.71 -24.15 -5.06
N GLN A 397 -0.57 -24.40 -4.76
CA GLN A 397 -1.42 -23.36 -4.15
C GLN A 397 -0.91 -22.92 -2.77
N ASP A 398 -0.31 -23.83 -2.00
CA ASP A 398 0.36 -23.50 -0.73
C ASP A 398 1.60 -22.61 -0.94
N GLU A 399 2.31 -22.75 -2.06
CA GLU A 399 3.40 -21.83 -2.42
C GLU A 399 2.83 -20.45 -2.73
N CYS A 400 1.81 -20.37 -3.58
CA CYS A 400 1.17 -19.12 -3.98
C CYS A 400 0.57 -18.35 -2.81
N PHE A 401 -0.28 -19.01 -2.01
CA PHE A 401 -1.15 -18.34 -1.04
C PHE A 401 -0.72 -18.51 0.41
N GLY A 402 0.24 -19.41 0.66
CA GLY A 402 0.76 -19.68 1.99
C GLY A 402 1.92 -18.78 2.37
N HIS A 403 2.93 -19.36 3.00
CA HIS A 403 4.02 -18.63 3.64
C HIS A 403 5.41 -19.13 3.25
N GLU A 404 5.54 -19.77 2.10
CA GLU A 404 6.83 -20.18 1.55
C GLU A 404 7.58 -18.96 0.95
N GLY A 405 8.91 -19.00 0.91
CA GLY A 405 9.75 -17.93 0.33
C GLY A 405 9.96 -16.67 1.17
N VAL A 406 9.39 -16.61 2.38
CA VAL A 406 9.54 -15.45 3.28
C VAL A 406 10.96 -15.31 3.85
N ASP A 407 11.77 -16.36 3.77
CA ASP A 407 13.15 -16.44 4.22
C ASP A 407 14.17 -15.87 3.22
N LEU A 408 13.74 -15.52 2.00
CA LEU A 408 14.60 -14.89 0.99
C LEU A 408 15.01 -13.47 1.40
N THR A 409 16.29 -13.14 1.19
CA THR A 409 16.92 -11.89 1.65
C THR A 409 17.59 -11.08 0.54
N GLY A 410 17.40 -11.40 -0.74
CA GLY A 410 17.95 -10.59 -1.82
C GLY A 410 17.30 -9.18 -1.89
N LEU A 411 17.97 -8.20 -2.51
CA LEU A 411 17.46 -6.83 -2.62
C LEU A 411 16.17 -6.74 -3.45
N GLU A 412 15.95 -7.70 -4.35
CA GLU A 412 14.71 -7.85 -5.12
C GLU A 412 13.47 -8.12 -4.24
N GLN A 413 13.68 -8.49 -2.97
CA GLN A 413 12.60 -8.70 -1.99
C GLN A 413 12.13 -7.41 -1.31
N SER A 414 12.81 -6.28 -1.54
CA SER A 414 12.62 -5.02 -0.81
C SER A 414 11.18 -4.53 -0.76
N SER A 415 10.42 -4.63 -1.86
CA SER A 415 9.06 -4.09 -1.97
C SER A 415 8.09 -4.60 -0.90
N TRP A 416 8.10 -5.91 -0.60
CA TRP A 416 7.28 -6.47 0.48
C TRP A 416 8.05 -6.55 1.80
N ARG A 417 9.35 -6.86 1.75
CA ARG A 417 10.16 -7.17 2.93
C ARG A 417 10.52 -5.91 3.73
N SER A 418 10.88 -4.81 3.09
CA SER A 418 11.23 -3.56 3.79
C SER A 418 10.04 -2.99 4.57
N TRP A 419 8.85 -2.98 3.98
CA TRP A 419 7.65 -2.56 4.69
C TRP A 419 7.28 -3.54 5.82
N THR A 420 7.43 -4.84 5.57
CA THR A 420 7.28 -5.88 6.61
C THR A 420 8.18 -5.63 7.81
N TRP A 421 9.43 -5.25 7.59
CA TRP A 421 10.31 -4.84 8.70
C TRP A 421 9.78 -3.64 9.46
N GLN A 422 9.40 -2.56 8.77
CA GLN A 422 8.93 -1.33 9.40
C GLN A 422 7.66 -1.55 10.24
N TYR A 423 6.69 -2.31 9.72
CA TYR A 423 5.46 -2.57 10.47
C TYR A 423 5.68 -3.59 11.60
N CYS A 424 6.58 -4.56 11.43
CA CYS A 424 6.92 -5.50 12.51
C CYS A 424 7.73 -4.84 13.65
N THR A 425 8.43 -3.73 13.39
CA THR A 425 9.32 -3.08 14.36
C THR A 425 8.77 -1.78 14.95
N GLU A 426 8.10 -0.94 14.16
CA GLU A 426 7.72 0.43 14.54
C GLU A 426 6.23 0.75 14.42
N PHE A 427 5.54 0.30 13.36
CA PHE A 427 4.18 0.77 13.09
C PHE A 427 3.05 -0.17 13.54
N GLY A 428 3.28 -1.48 13.46
CA GLY A 428 2.24 -2.49 13.62
C GLY A 428 1.39 -2.67 12.37
N TYR A 429 0.18 -2.14 12.36
CA TYR A 429 -0.80 -2.30 11.29
C TYR A 429 -1.08 -3.76 10.93
N PHE A 430 -1.17 -4.63 11.93
CA PHE A 430 -1.72 -5.97 11.73
C PHE A 430 -3.22 -5.85 11.47
N ILE A 431 -3.59 -5.84 10.18
CA ILE A 431 -4.97 -5.69 9.72
C ILE A 431 -5.74 -6.98 10.03
N THR A 432 -6.67 -6.91 10.97
CA THR A 432 -7.36 -8.06 11.56
C THR A 432 -8.85 -7.79 11.73
N VAL A 433 -9.61 -8.77 12.21
CA VAL A 433 -10.93 -8.48 12.80
C VAL A 433 -10.77 -7.94 14.22
N SER A 434 -11.67 -7.07 14.67
CA SER A 434 -11.67 -6.61 16.07
C SER A 434 -11.76 -7.81 17.00
N SER A 435 -10.74 -8.04 17.82
CA SER A 435 -10.73 -9.05 18.88
C SER A 435 -11.50 -8.60 20.14
N HIS A 436 -11.95 -7.35 20.18
CA HIS A 436 -12.53 -6.72 21.37
C HIS A 436 -13.87 -6.04 21.10
N PRO A 437 -14.94 -6.36 21.86
CA PRO A 437 -16.15 -5.55 21.86
C PRO A 437 -15.77 -4.17 22.34
N ARG A 438 -15.97 -3.16 21.48
CA ARG A 438 -15.71 -1.74 21.74
C ARG A 438 -16.05 -1.40 23.19
N ARG A 439 -15.05 -1.50 24.07
CA ARG A 439 -15.07 -0.96 25.42
C ARG A 439 -13.90 0.02 25.46
N PRO A 440 -14.13 1.25 25.91
CA PRO A 440 -13.08 2.25 25.96
C PRO A 440 -11.92 1.70 26.82
N LEU A 441 -10.71 1.76 26.28
CA LEU A 441 -9.46 1.46 26.98
C LEU A 441 -9.41 2.33 28.24
N LEU A 442 -9.82 1.74 29.37
CA LEU A 442 -9.47 2.24 30.68
C LEU A 442 -8.06 1.76 30.99
N ASP A 443 -7.19 2.73 31.21
CA ASP A 443 -5.79 2.64 31.62
C ASP A 443 -5.57 1.48 32.60
N CYS A 444 -4.97 0.37 32.14
CA CYS A 444 -4.70 -0.79 32.98
C CYS A 444 -3.26 -0.71 33.51
N THR A 445 -3.17 -0.42 34.80
CA THR A 445 -2.00 -0.57 35.68
C THR A 445 -1.65 -2.07 35.87
N PRO A 446 -0.47 -2.45 36.43
CA PRO A 446 0.19 -3.72 36.15
C PRO A 446 -0.33 -4.93 36.96
N PHE A 447 -1.64 -5.10 37.10
CA PHE A 447 -2.25 -6.18 37.90
C PHE A 447 -3.27 -7.06 37.14
N CYS A 448 -3.29 -7.04 35.80
CA CYS A 448 -4.28 -7.82 35.02
C CYS A 448 -3.89 -9.27 34.65
N ASP A 449 -2.75 -9.80 35.11
CA ASP A 449 -2.26 -11.13 34.68
C ASP A 449 -2.95 -12.35 35.33
N VAL A 450 -3.94 -12.17 36.21
CA VAL A 450 -4.53 -13.31 36.95
C VAL A 450 -5.97 -13.66 36.53
N PHE A 451 -6.67 -12.81 35.78
CA PHE A 451 -8.09 -13.06 35.43
C PHE A 451 -8.36 -13.47 33.97
N GLN A 452 -7.40 -13.40 33.05
CA GLN A 452 -7.59 -13.84 31.66
C GLN A 452 -7.60 -15.37 31.46
N ALA A 453 -7.17 -16.14 32.46
CA ALA A 453 -6.99 -17.59 32.30
C ALA A 453 -8.28 -18.43 32.39
N HIS A 454 -9.42 -17.88 32.83
CA HIS A 454 -10.63 -18.67 33.10
C HIS A 454 -11.81 -18.49 32.11
N SER A 455 -11.66 -17.67 31.07
CA SER A 455 -12.73 -17.45 30.07
C SER A 455 -12.67 -18.35 28.82
N PHE A 456 -11.70 -19.26 28.71
CA PHE A 456 -11.48 -20.10 27.53
C PHE A 456 -12.45 -21.29 27.33
N LEU A 457 -13.49 -21.44 28.16
CA LEU A 457 -14.37 -22.62 28.13
C LEU A 457 -15.86 -22.32 27.88
N ARG A 458 -16.21 -21.16 27.31
CA ARG A 458 -17.58 -20.91 26.84
C ARG A 458 -17.64 -20.90 25.31
N PRO A 459 -18.42 -21.78 24.66
CA PRO A 459 -18.67 -21.65 23.23
C PRO A 459 -19.28 -20.27 22.95
N PRO A 460 -18.94 -19.60 21.84
CA PRO A 460 -19.48 -18.29 21.55
C PRO A 460 -21.00 -18.41 21.41
N SER A 461 -21.75 -17.69 22.25
CA SER A 461 -23.19 -17.52 22.03
C SER A 461 -23.40 -16.85 20.67
N GLN A 462 -24.32 -17.37 19.86
CA GLN A 462 -24.71 -16.88 18.52
C GLN A 462 -25.26 -15.44 18.49
N SER A 463 -25.07 -14.64 19.54
CA SER A 463 -25.68 -13.33 19.75
C SER A 463 -24.68 -12.28 20.24
N SER A 464 -23.39 -12.38 19.90
CA SER A 464 -22.49 -11.22 20.02
C SER A 464 -22.74 -10.28 18.83
N PRO A 465 -23.07 -8.99 19.06
CA PRO A 465 -23.18 -7.97 18.01
C PRO A 465 -21.92 -7.84 17.12
N GLU A 466 -20.78 -8.35 17.57
CA GLU A 466 -19.52 -8.30 16.82
C GLU A 466 -19.43 -9.35 15.71
N ALA A 467 -20.11 -10.49 15.87
CA ALA A 467 -20.17 -11.51 14.83
C ALA A 467 -20.95 -11.02 13.60
N SER A 468 -21.82 -10.01 13.75
CA SER A 468 -22.77 -9.59 12.72
C SER A 468 -22.28 -8.52 11.74
N GLU A 469 -21.07 -7.95 11.87
CA GLU A 469 -20.64 -6.82 11.02
C GLU A 469 -19.26 -6.95 10.34
N ARG A 470 -18.58 -8.09 10.47
CA ARG A 470 -17.20 -8.27 9.97
C ARG A 470 -17.14 -8.58 8.47
N LEU A 471 -16.23 -7.90 7.76
CA LEU A 471 -15.98 -8.12 6.33
C LEU A 471 -15.03 -9.30 6.03
N VAL A 472 -14.21 -9.68 7.01
CA VAL A 472 -13.19 -10.73 6.86
C VAL A 472 -13.32 -11.81 7.93
N SER A 473 -12.74 -12.97 7.64
CA SER A 473 -12.78 -14.13 8.54
C SER A 473 -12.14 -13.84 9.89
N ARG A 474 -12.70 -14.43 10.96
CA ARG A 474 -12.17 -14.32 12.32
C ARG A 474 -10.86 -15.06 12.51
N ARG A 475 -10.46 -15.86 11.50
CA ARG A 475 -9.17 -16.55 11.43
C ARG A 475 -8.05 -15.62 10.98
N ILE A 476 -8.37 -14.46 10.39
CA ILE A 476 -7.39 -13.39 10.15
C ILE A 476 -7.23 -12.60 11.44
N ASP A 477 -6.59 -13.24 12.42
CA ASP A 477 -6.29 -12.67 13.73
C ASP A 477 -4.84 -12.13 13.77
N VAL A 478 -4.49 -11.49 14.89
CA VAL A 478 -3.16 -10.90 15.09
C VAL A 478 -2.05 -11.96 15.13
N LYS A 479 -2.37 -13.20 15.52
CA LYS A 479 -1.40 -14.29 15.53
C LYS A 479 -1.05 -14.68 14.09
N TYR A 480 -2.05 -14.77 13.21
CA TYR A 480 -1.87 -15.09 11.80
C TYR A 480 -1.11 -13.98 11.04
N THR A 481 -1.56 -12.74 11.15
CA THR A 481 -0.98 -11.61 10.38
C THR A 481 0.43 -11.27 10.83
N ARG A 482 0.73 -11.36 12.13
CA ARG A 482 2.09 -11.16 12.66
C ARG A 482 3.04 -12.33 12.41
N ALA A 483 2.53 -13.53 12.09
CA ALA A 483 3.38 -14.72 11.95
C ALA A 483 4.53 -14.53 10.93
N ILE A 484 4.36 -13.62 9.97
CA ILE A 484 5.41 -13.27 9.01
C ILE A 484 6.62 -12.59 9.65
N CYS A 485 6.48 -11.81 10.72
CA CYS A 485 7.59 -11.05 11.32
C CYS A 485 8.76 -11.96 11.72
N GLN A 486 8.49 -12.99 12.52
CA GLN A 486 9.52 -13.91 12.99
C GLN A 486 9.99 -14.89 11.90
N LYS A 487 9.11 -15.25 10.95
CA LYS A 487 9.47 -16.14 9.84
C LYS A 487 10.37 -15.45 8.81
N ALA A 488 10.08 -14.19 8.49
CA ALA A 488 10.86 -13.42 7.53
C ALA A 488 12.17 -12.93 8.14
N PHE A 489 12.17 -12.57 9.43
CA PHE A 489 13.32 -11.99 10.12
C PHE A 489 13.70 -12.84 11.34
N PRO A 490 14.36 -14.00 11.13
CA PRO A 490 14.94 -14.75 12.24
C PRO A 490 15.97 -13.89 12.98
N ASP A 491 16.18 -14.15 14.27
CA ASP A 491 17.09 -13.35 15.09
C ASP A 491 18.50 -13.26 14.49
N GLY A 492 18.97 -12.03 14.32
CA GLY A 492 20.33 -11.73 13.88
C GLY A 492 21.32 -11.70 15.05
N THR A 493 22.58 -11.48 14.71
CA THR A 493 23.68 -11.37 15.69
C THR A 493 23.76 -9.99 16.34
N VAL A 494 23.29 -8.95 15.64
CA VAL A 494 23.32 -7.54 16.06
C VAL A 494 21.92 -7.08 16.48
N VAL A 495 20.89 -7.46 15.71
CA VAL A 495 19.50 -7.05 15.96
C VAL A 495 18.59 -8.26 16.00
N ARG A 496 17.61 -8.22 16.90
CA ARG A 496 16.58 -9.25 17.05
C ARG A 496 15.22 -8.70 16.66
N MET A 497 14.40 -9.54 16.04
CA MET A 497 13.04 -9.16 15.66
C MET A 497 12.18 -9.09 16.93
N PRO A 498 11.61 -7.93 17.29
CA PRO A 498 10.80 -7.84 18.49
C PRO A 498 9.56 -8.74 18.40
N THR A 499 9.09 -9.20 19.56
CA THR A 499 7.84 -9.99 19.66
C THR A 499 6.61 -9.15 19.29
N TRP A 500 6.66 -7.85 19.59
CA TRP A 500 5.64 -6.86 19.23
C TRP A 500 6.31 -5.57 18.73
N PRO A 501 5.73 -4.89 17.73
CA PRO A 501 6.21 -3.58 17.28
C PRO A 501 6.19 -2.57 18.41
N ASN A 502 7.21 -1.73 18.48
CA ASN A 502 7.27 -0.64 19.45
C ASN A 502 6.61 0.61 18.86
N VAL A 503 5.28 0.65 18.91
CA VAL A 503 4.47 1.75 18.36
C VAL A 503 4.74 3.11 19.01
N GLU A 504 5.31 3.12 20.22
CA GLU A 504 5.66 4.36 20.91
C GLU A 504 6.85 5.08 20.26
N LYS A 505 7.70 4.38 19.49
CA LYS A 505 8.74 5.02 18.67
C LYS A 505 8.16 6.03 17.69
N ILE A 506 6.96 5.76 17.17
CA ILE A 506 6.27 6.65 16.24
C ILE A 506 5.31 7.58 17.00
N ASN A 507 4.52 7.03 17.92
CA ASN A 507 3.49 7.78 18.64
C ASN A 507 4.07 8.89 19.53
N LYS A 508 5.35 8.81 19.94
CA LYS A 508 6.07 9.89 20.66
C LYS A 508 6.01 11.24 19.94
N TRP A 509 5.87 11.24 18.61
CA TRP A 509 5.78 12.47 17.81
C TRP A 509 4.37 13.07 17.73
N GLY A 510 3.39 12.46 18.40
CA GLY A 510 2.09 13.05 18.68
C GLY A 510 0.89 12.23 18.20
N GLY A 511 1.09 11.22 17.34
CA GLY A 511 -0.01 10.41 16.80
C GLY A 511 -1.14 11.29 16.27
N TYR A 512 -2.38 11.00 16.69
CA TYR A 512 -3.57 11.81 16.40
C TYR A 512 -3.50 13.29 16.78
N LYS A 513 -2.59 13.69 17.67
CA LYS A 513 -2.45 15.06 18.19
C LYS A 513 -1.27 15.81 17.58
N ILE A 514 -0.55 15.22 16.64
CA ILE A 514 0.57 15.89 15.98
C ILE A 514 0.11 17.21 15.33
N ARG A 515 0.85 18.28 15.60
CA ARG A 515 0.62 19.64 15.11
C ARG A 515 1.96 20.36 15.01
N ALA A 516 2.05 21.29 14.07
CA ALA A 516 3.13 22.25 13.93
C ALA A 516 2.62 23.42 13.06
N PRO A 517 3.17 24.63 13.23
CA PRO A 517 2.99 25.73 12.27
C PRO A 517 3.36 25.27 10.85
N ARG A 518 2.57 25.62 9.84
CA ARG A 518 2.75 25.25 8.42
C ARG A 518 2.75 23.74 8.17
N LEU A 519 1.87 23.02 8.87
CA LEU A 519 1.63 21.60 8.66
C LEU A 519 0.20 21.36 8.21
N ALA A 520 0.04 20.96 6.95
CA ALA A 520 -1.24 20.58 6.38
C ALA A 520 -1.48 19.08 6.52
N PHE A 521 -2.71 18.70 6.88
CA PHE A 521 -3.23 17.34 6.72
C PHE A 521 -4.32 17.35 5.66
N VAL A 522 -4.23 16.42 4.70
CA VAL A 522 -5.20 16.27 3.61
C VAL A 522 -5.60 14.79 3.51
N ASP A 523 -6.82 14.44 3.90
CA ASP A 523 -7.26 13.03 3.94
C ASP A 523 -8.52 12.81 3.10
N GLY A 524 -8.72 11.58 2.64
CA GLY A 524 -9.97 11.13 2.04
C GLY A 524 -10.94 10.59 3.09
N SER A 525 -12.21 11.01 3.01
CA SER A 525 -13.27 10.56 3.93
C SER A 525 -13.59 9.06 3.87
N ARG A 526 -13.18 8.39 2.78
CA ARG A 526 -13.37 6.96 2.51
C ARG A 526 -12.06 6.17 2.52
N ASP A 527 -10.96 6.79 2.94
CA ASP A 527 -9.66 6.14 3.03
C ASP A 527 -9.69 5.03 4.10
N PRO A 528 -9.31 3.77 3.79
CA PRO A 528 -9.16 2.72 4.79
C PRO A 528 -8.14 3.09 5.89
N TRP A 529 -7.18 3.97 5.59
CA TRP A 529 -6.19 4.45 6.56
C TRP A 529 -6.66 5.60 7.44
N LEU A 530 -7.87 6.16 7.22
CA LEU A 530 -8.40 7.31 7.97
C LEU A 530 -8.28 7.16 9.49
N TYR A 531 -8.49 5.95 10.03
CA TYR A 531 -8.43 5.70 11.47
C TYR A 531 -7.01 5.79 12.06
N ALA A 532 -5.97 5.79 11.24
CA ALA A 532 -4.56 5.98 11.62
C ALA A 532 -4.07 7.43 11.39
N THR A 533 -4.92 8.32 10.89
CA THR A 533 -4.57 9.73 10.61
C THR A 533 -5.10 10.70 11.66
N PRO A 534 -4.67 11.97 11.67
CA PRO A 534 -5.24 13.01 12.51
C PRO A 534 -6.72 13.32 12.26
N HIS A 535 -7.28 12.96 11.09
CA HIS A 535 -8.73 13.05 10.82
C HIS A 535 -9.52 11.81 11.29
N SER A 536 -8.85 10.86 11.95
CA SER A 536 -9.50 9.70 12.54
C SER A 536 -10.72 10.08 13.38
N PRO A 537 -11.81 9.30 13.34
CA PRO A 537 -12.93 9.46 14.28
C PRO A 537 -12.54 9.35 15.76
N HIS A 538 -11.35 8.81 16.07
CA HIS A 538 -10.79 8.77 17.42
C HIS A 538 -10.00 10.04 17.82
N ALA A 539 -9.70 10.90 16.85
CA ALA A 539 -9.01 12.16 17.07
C ALA A 539 -10.00 13.29 17.39
N LYS A 540 -9.49 14.36 18.00
CA LYS A 540 -10.26 15.60 18.14
C LYS A 540 -10.22 16.35 16.82
N ASP A 541 -11.39 16.79 16.38
CA ASP A 541 -11.51 17.67 15.22
C ASP A 541 -10.72 18.98 15.43
N ARG A 542 -10.31 19.59 14.32
CA ARG A 542 -9.39 20.73 14.31
C ARG A 542 -9.94 21.83 13.42
N LYS A 543 -9.66 23.07 13.81
CA LYS A 543 -9.98 24.22 12.97
C LYS A 543 -9.05 24.24 11.77
N ASP A 544 -9.64 24.20 10.58
CA ASP A 544 -8.96 24.45 9.31
C ASP A 544 -8.56 25.93 9.19
N SER A 545 -7.33 26.17 8.71
CA SER A 545 -6.75 27.51 8.56
C SER A 545 -5.63 27.51 7.52
N LEU A 546 -5.16 28.69 7.10
CA LEU A 546 -3.98 28.76 6.21
C LEU A 546 -2.68 28.36 6.94
N GLU A 547 -2.61 28.49 8.27
CA GLU A 547 -1.40 28.20 9.04
C GLU A 547 -1.30 26.72 9.44
N GLU A 548 -2.41 26.14 9.90
CA GLU A 548 -2.57 24.70 10.13
C GLU A 548 -3.75 24.18 9.27
N PRO A 549 -3.54 23.89 7.97
CA PRO A 549 -4.60 23.37 7.11
C PRO A 549 -5.04 21.97 7.54
N PHE A 550 -6.36 21.76 7.55
CA PHE A 550 -6.96 20.50 7.97
C PHE A 550 -8.10 20.14 7.02
N LYS A 551 -7.75 19.43 5.94
CA LYS A 551 -8.58 19.27 4.75
C LYS A 551 -9.08 17.84 4.61
N MET A 552 -10.38 17.71 4.35
CA MET A 552 -11.04 16.44 4.06
C MET A 552 -11.59 16.47 2.63
N ILE A 553 -11.22 15.47 1.82
CA ILE A 553 -11.78 15.25 0.49
C ILE A 553 -12.97 14.31 0.65
N GLU A 554 -14.19 14.84 0.51
CA GLU A 554 -15.41 14.05 0.54
C GLU A 554 -15.43 13.05 -0.63
N GLY A 555 -15.73 11.79 -0.35
CA GLY A 555 -15.61 10.69 -1.32
C GLY A 555 -14.19 10.21 -1.62
N GLY A 556 -13.16 10.97 -1.19
CA GLY A 556 -11.76 10.62 -1.42
C GLY A 556 -11.34 9.34 -0.73
N VAL A 557 -10.52 8.55 -1.40
CA VAL A 557 -9.88 7.36 -0.82
C VAL A 557 -8.45 7.73 -0.41
N HIS A 558 -7.41 7.15 -1.01
CA HIS A 558 -6.05 7.29 -0.48
C HIS A 558 -5.27 8.38 -1.22
N HIS A 559 -4.95 9.47 -0.51
CA HIS A 559 -4.14 10.63 -0.93
C HIS A 559 -4.43 11.11 -2.38
N TRP A 560 -5.71 11.36 -2.67
CA TRP A 560 -6.19 11.77 -3.98
C TRP A 560 -5.66 13.12 -4.44
N ASP A 561 -5.35 14.02 -3.50
CA ASP A 561 -4.74 15.34 -3.68
C ASP A 561 -3.34 15.29 -4.30
N GLN A 562 -2.61 14.18 -4.15
CA GLN A 562 -1.27 14.11 -4.74
C GLN A 562 -1.29 13.92 -6.26
N ASN A 563 -2.39 13.36 -6.78
CA ASN A 563 -2.58 13.11 -8.19
C ASN A 563 -3.06 14.38 -8.88
N GLY A 564 -2.71 14.56 -10.16
CA GLY A 564 -3.20 15.71 -10.92
C GLY A 564 -3.37 15.38 -12.38
N ARG A 565 -4.32 16.06 -13.01
CA ARG A 565 -4.58 15.98 -14.45
C ARG A 565 -5.00 17.35 -14.95
N PRO A 566 -4.05 18.12 -15.52
CA PRO A 566 -4.35 19.42 -16.08
C PRO A 566 -5.60 19.36 -16.97
N ARG A 567 -6.60 20.20 -16.66
CA ARG A 567 -7.87 20.39 -17.40
C ARG A 567 -8.97 19.31 -17.23
N SER A 568 -8.71 18.19 -16.55
CA SER A 568 -9.70 17.10 -16.42
C SER A 568 -9.99 16.67 -14.98
N GLU A 569 -9.40 17.34 -13.99
CA GLU A 569 -9.69 17.10 -12.58
C GLU A 569 -11.17 17.34 -12.23
N PRO A 570 -11.80 16.47 -11.44
CA PRO A 570 -13.13 16.71 -10.86
C PRO A 570 -13.17 17.96 -9.96
N GLY A 571 -14.36 18.50 -9.74
CA GLY A 571 -14.56 19.71 -8.92
C GLY A 571 -13.90 19.67 -7.54
N PRO A 572 -14.12 18.61 -6.72
CA PRO A 572 -13.48 18.48 -5.41
C PRO A 572 -11.94 18.44 -5.48
N ILE A 573 -11.37 17.82 -6.51
CA ILE A 573 -9.93 17.72 -6.70
C ILE A 573 -9.31 19.08 -7.07
N ARG A 574 -9.94 19.80 -8.01
CA ARG A 574 -9.51 21.18 -8.32
C ARG A 574 -9.60 22.10 -7.11
N ALA A 575 -10.62 21.91 -6.27
CA ALA A 575 -10.78 22.68 -5.05
C ALA A 575 -9.65 22.43 -4.05
N ILE A 576 -9.29 21.16 -3.79
CA ILE A 576 -8.19 20.87 -2.86
C ILE A 576 -6.84 21.37 -3.40
N HIS A 577 -6.53 21.19 -4.69
CA HIS A 577 -5.30 21.72 -5.29
C HIS A 577 -5.24 23.26 -5.21
N SER A 578 -6.37 23.95 -5.40
CA SER A 578 -6.43 25.41 -5.25
C SER A 578 -6.14 25.85 -3.81
N GLN A 579 -6.65 25.10 -2.82
CA GLN A 579 -6.39 25.36 -1.41
C GLN A 579 -4.93 25.09 -1.04
N GLU A 580 -4.32 24.04 -1.59
CA GLU A 580 -2.89 23.74 -1.42
C GLU A 580 -2.01 24.87 -1.94
N ILE A 581 -2.30 25.35 -3.16
CA ILE A 581 -1.62 26.53 -3.72
C ILE A 581 -1.78 27.73 -2.78
N GLU A 582 -2.98 27.95 -2.24
CA GLU A 582 -3.29 29.09 -1.37
C GLU A 582 -2.51 29.06 -0.05
N PHE A 583 -2.60 27.98 0.72
CA PHE A 583 -1.93 27.90 2.02
C PHE A 583 -0.41 27.83 1.88
N VAL A 584 0.11 27.16 0.84
CA VAL A 584 1.56 27.18 0.55
C VAL A 584 1.98 28.61 0.21
N GLY A 585 1.22 29.30 -0.63
CA GLY A 585 1.49 30.71 -0.95
C GLY A 585 1.48 31.61 0.29
N HIS A 586 0.62 31.33 1.27
CA HIS A 586 0.64 32.02 2.57
C HIS A 586 1.94 31.79 3.33
N TRP A 587 2.40 30.54 3.44
CA TRP A 587 3.66 30.20 4.08
C TRP A 587 4.87 30.82 3.40
N LEU A 588 4.88 30.90 2.07
CA LEU A 588 5.98 31.47 1.31
C LEU A 588 6.06 33.00 1.45
N ARG A 589 4.92 33.71 1.52
CA ARG A 589 4.91 35.14 1.85
C ARG A 589 5.49 35.39 3.25
N GLU A 590 5.13 34.55 4.22
CA GLU A 590 5.69 34.63 5.56
C GLU A 590 7.21 34.41 5.58
N TRP A 591 7.74 33.51 4.75
CA TRP A 591 9.17 33.30 4.59
C TRP A 591 9.89 34.56 4.07
N GLU A 592 9.31 35.21 3.05
CA GLU A 592 9.84 36.44 2.47
C GLU A 592 9.82 37.60 3.47
N GLU A 593 8.70 37.78 4.18
CA GLU A 593 8.53 38.82 5.21
C GLU A 593 9.52 38.67 6.37
N ARG A 594 9.88 37.42 6.73
CA ARG A 594 10.86 37.13 7.78
C ARG A 594 12.32 37.34 7.36
N GLY A 595 12.60 37.71 6.10
CA GLY A 595 13.83 38.38 5.68
C GLY A 595 15.17 37.66 5.95
N ARG A 596 15.17 36.33 6.14
CA ARG A 596 16.24 35.47 6.74
C ARG A 596 16.13 35.36 8.26
N TRP A 597 15.62 34.19 8.67
CA TRP A 597 15.60 33.60 10.01
C TRP A 597 16.70 34.10 10.97
N ARG A 598 16.26 34.75 12.06
CA ARG A 598 16.99 34.83 13.34
C ARG A 598 16.16 34.06 14.37
N PRO A 599 16.57 32.88 14.84
CA PRO A 599 15.96 32.28 16.01
C PRO A 599 16.49 33.03 17.24
N GLU A 600 15.60 33.58 18.05
CA GLU A 600 15.92 33.83 19.45
C GLU A 600 15.85 32.53 20.24
#